data_AF-A0A2X2VTW0-F1
#
_entry.id   AF-A0A2X2VTW0-F1
#
_cell.length_a   1.000
_cell.length_b   1.000
_cell.length_c   1.000
_cell.angle_alpha   90.00
_cell.angle_beta   90.00
_cell.angle_gamma   90.00
#
_symmetry.space_group_name_H-M   'P 1'
#
loop_
_entity.id
_entity.type
_entity.pdbx_description
1 polymer ?
#
loop_
_entity_poly.entity_id
_entity_poly.type
_entity_poly.pdbx_seq_one_letter_code
_entity_poly.pdbx_strand_id
1 'polypeptide(L)'
;MMQPISGTPARPPGEGQTAPSVAGEQPLSTQQRTVLERLITRLISLTQQQSAEVWAGMKHDLGVKSDTPLLSRHFPAAEQNLTQRLSVAQQNHANRQVLSQLTELLSQGEQSPGRQ
;
A
#
# COMPACT_ATOMS: atom_id res chain seq x y z
N MET A 1 45.69 -22.25 35.42
CA MET A 1 44.80 -23.14 34.65
C MET A 1 43.36 -22.67 34.83
N MET A 2 42.57 -22.68 33.75
CA MET A 2 41.10 -22.53 33.66
C MET A 2 40.48 -21.12 33.87
N GLN A 3 39.50 -20.57 33.14
CA GLN A 3 38.90 -20.67 31.78
C GLN A 3 38.02 -19.39 31.64
N PRO A 4 37.87 -18.72 30.47
CA PRO A 4 36.84 -17.69 30.27
C PRO A 4 35.51 -18.29 29.78
N ILE A 5 34.40 -17.79 30.34
CA ILE A 5 33.03 -18.19 30.05
C ILE A 5 32.60 -17.81 28.61
N SER A 6 32.34 -18.83 27.80
CA SER A 6 31.54 -18.73 26.57
C SER A 6 30.05 -18.91 26.92
N GLY A 7 29.18 -18.11 26.31
CA GLY A 7 27.74 -18.39 26.34
C GLY A 7 26.85 -17.19 26.08
N THR A 8 26.71 -16.78 24.81
CA THR A 8 25.49 -16.08 24.37
C THR A 8 24.78 -17.00 23.38
N PRO A 9 23.49 -17.34 23.61
CA PRO A 9 22.82 -18.41 22.87
C PRO A 9 22.22 -17.94 21.53
N ALA A 10 22.27 -18.86 20.57
CA ALA A 10 21.27 -19.14 19.54
C ALA A 10 20.68 -17.96 18.74
N ARG A 11 21.40 -17.54 17.69
CA ARG A 11 20.77 -16.99 16.47
C ARG A 11 19.97 -18.13 15.82
N PRO A 12 18.65 -17.98 15.55
CA PRO A 12 17.86 -19.05 14.97
C PRO A 12 18.36 -19.40 13.55
N PRO A 13 18.38 -20.70 13.21
CA PRO A 13 18.78 -21.22 11.90
C PRO A 13 17.64 -21.00 10.90
N GLY A 14 17.91 -20.23 9.84
CA GLY A 14 16.92 -19.93 8.81
C GLY A 14 17.49 -19.44 7.48
N GLU A 15 18.82 -19.51 7.27
CA GLU A 15 19.39 -19.44 5.93
C GLU A 15 19.20 -20.80 5.26
N GLY A 16 17.92 -21.12 5.00
CA GLY A 16 17.53 -22.24 4.19
C GLY A 16 17.99 -21.98 2.76
N GLN A 17 19.08 -22.64 2.38
CA GLN A 17 19.20 -23.33 1.09
C GLN A 17 18.87 -22.46 -0.12
N THR A 18 19.89 -21.84 -0.71
CA THR A 18 19.85 -21.39 -2.11
C THR A 18 19.67 -22.61 -3.02
N ALA A 19 18.43 -23.08 -3.15
CA ALA A 19 17.98 -23.67 -4.40
C ALA A 19 18.18 -22.62 -5.51
N PRO A 20 18.44 -23.00 -6.78
CA PRO A 20 18.51 -22.05 -7.89
C PRO A 20 17.14 -21.41 -8.05
N SER A 21 16.92 -20.33 -7.28
CA SER A 21 15.65 -19.64 -7.21
C SER A 21 15.51 -18.94 -8.54
N VAL A 22 14.54 -19.38 -9.35
CA VAL A 22 14.10 -18.65 -10.52
C VAL A 22 13.92 -17.20 -10.09
N ALA A 23 14.59 -16.25 -10.73
CA ALA A 23 14.74 -14.87 -10.23
C ALA A 23 13.40 -14.15 -9.92
N GLY A 24 12.27 -14.67 -10.42
CA GLY A 24 10.93 -14.17 -10.10
C GLY A 24 10.27 -14.78 -8.86
N GLU A 25 10.78 -15.88 -8.31
CA GLU A 25 10.22 -16.63 -7.16
C GLU A 25 10.70 -16.10 -5.79
N GLN A 26 11.64 -15.16 -5.81
CA GLN A 26 12.20 -14.58 -4.59
C GLN A 26 11.23 -13.57 -3.96
N PRO A 27 11.28 -13.40 -2.61
CA PRO A 27 10.50 -12.37 -1.94
C PRO A 27 10.83 -10.97 -2.48
N LEU A 28 9.90 -10.02 -2.28
CA LEU A 28 10.13 -8.60 -2.56
C LEU A 28 11.40 -8.08 -1.86
N SER A 29 12.28 -7.42 -2.62
CA SER A 29 13.44 -6.70 -2.06
C SER A 29 13.00 -5.53 -1.18
N THR A 30 13.88 -5.05 -0.28
CA THR A 30 13.60 -3.90 0.59
C THR A 30 13.13 -2.68 -0.20
N GLN A 31 13.80 -2.34 -1.31
CA GLN A 31 13.41 -1.23 -2.16
C GLN A 31 11.98 -1.38 -2.71
N GLN A 32 11.64 -2.58 -3.21
CA GLN A 32 10.33 -2.89 -3.77
C GLN A 32 9.23 -2.77 -2.70
N ARG A 33 9.48 -3.31 -1.50
CA ARG A 33 8.58 -3.16 -0.35
C ARG A 33 8.34 -1.68 -0.03
N THR A 34 9.39 -0.89 0.10
CA THR A 34 9.29 0.55 0.39
C THR A 34 8.46 1.30 -0.66
N VAL A 35 8.58 0.94 -1.95
CA VAL A 35 7.77 1.57 -3.01
C VAL A 35 6.29 1.24 -2.83
N LEU A 36 5.94 -0.03 -2.65
CA LEU A 36 4.54 -0.46 -2.42
C LEU A 36 3.97 0.22 -1.18
N GLU A 37 4.70 0.23 -0.06
CA GLU A 37 4.26 0.89 1.17
C GLU A 37 4.03 2.39 0.98
N ARG A 38 4.91 3.09 0.24
CA ARG A 38 4.71 4.52 -0.07
C ARG A 38 3.50 4.78 -0.95
N LEU A 39 3.14 3.86 -1.84
CA LEU A 39 1.94 3.96 -2.67
C LEU A 39 0.69 3.70 -1.83
N ILE A 40 0.71 2.65 -1.00
CA ILE A 40 -0.39 2.31 -0.10
C ILE A 40 -0.65 3.42 0.90
N THR A 41 0.38 3.95 1.58
CA THR A 41 0.25 5.06 2.53
C THR A 41 -0.38 6.29 1.87
N ARG A 42 -0.07 6.58 0.60
CA ARG A 42 -0.73 7.66 -0.13
C ARG A 42 -2.18 7.35 -0.45
N LEU A 43 -2.48 6.10 -0.83
CA LEU A 43 -3.84 5.69 -1.14
C LEU A 43 -4.75 5.73 0.09
N ILE A 44 -4.30 5.22 1.24
CA ILE A 44 -5.08 5.25 2.49
C ILE A 44 -5.35 6.69 2.96
N SER A 45 -4.40 7.61 2.76
CA SER A 45 -4.61 9.03 3.11
C SER A 45 -5.69 9.69 2.26
N LEU A 46 -5.88 9.26 1.01
CA LEU A 46 -6.90 9.83 0.11
C LEU A 46 -8.26 9.11 0.22
N THR A 47 -8.24 7.79 0.37
CA THR A 47 -9.45 6.95 0.36
C THR A 47 -9.97 6.64 1.76
N GLN A 48 -9.19 6.91 2.81
CA GLN A 48 -9.44 6.47 4.19
C GLN A 48 -9.66 4.96 4.34
N GLN A 49 -9.20 4.16 3.38
CA GLN A 49 -9.25 2.70 3.46
C GLN A 49 -8.14 2.16 4.38
N GLN A 50 -8.33 0.96 4.92
CA GLN A 50 -7.29 0.30 5.69
C GLN A 50 -6.18 -0.25 4.77
N SER A 51 -4.94 -0.21 5.24
CA SER A 51 -3.80 -0.78 4.49
C SER A 51 -4.01 -2.26 4.13
N ALA A 52 -4.61 -3.03 5.04
CA ALA A 52 -4.97 -4.43 4.82
C ALA A 52 -5.94 -4.63 3.65
N GLU A 53 -6.95 -3.76 3.52
CA GLU A 53 -7.91 -3.80 2.41
C GLU A 53 -7.25 -3.45 1.07
N VAL A 54 -6.34 -2.45 1.07
CA VAL A 54 -5.58 -2.10 -0.12
C VAL A 54 -4.70 -3.27 -0.58
N TRP A 55 -3.97 -3.90 0.35
CA TRP A 55 -3.17 -5.08 0.05
C TRP A 55 -4.02 -6.26 -0.44
N ALA A 56 -5.16 -6.52 0.21
CA ALA A 56 -6.07 -7.59 -0.19
C ALA A 56 -6.64 -7.36 -1.58
N GLY A 57 -7.12 -6.14 -1.87
CA GLY A 57 -7.64 -5.76 -3.18
C GLY A 57 -6.57 -5.82 -4.27
N MET A 58 -5.34 -5.41 -3.97
CA MET A 58 -4.22 -5.52 -4.89
C MET A 58 -3.90 -6.99 -5.21
N LYS A 59 -3.75 -7.85 -4.19
CA LYS A 59 -3.52 -9.29 -4.40
C LYS A 59 -4.63 -9.94 -5.21
N HIS A 60 -5.88 -9.59 -4.93
CA HIS A 60 -7.05 -10.08 -5.66
C HIS A 60 -7.00 -9.70 -7.15
N ASP A 61 -6.67 -8.45 -7.47
CA ASP A 61 -6.52 -7.98 -8.86
C ASP A 61 -5.39 -8.70 -9.61
N LEU A 62 -4.30 -8.98 -8.90
CA LEU A 62 -3.18 -9.76 -9.44
C LEU A 62 -3.47 -11.27 -9.55
N GLY A 63 -4.62 -11.74 -9.08
CA GLY A 63 -4.94 -13.17 -8.98
C GLY A 63 -4.07 -13.93 -7.97
N VAL A 64 -3.37 -13.22 -7.10
CA VAL A 64 -2.53 -13.80 -6.04
C VAL A 64 -3.42 -14.14 -4.85
N LYS A 65 -3.39 -15.39 -4.40
CA LYS A 65 -4.14 -15.81 -3.21
C LYS A 65 -3.65 -15.00 -2.01
N SER A 66 -4.57 -14.58 -1.15
CA SER A 66 -4.24 -13.74 0.01
C SER A 66 -3.21 -14.35 0.97
N ASP A 67 -3.12 -15.68 1.00
CA ASP A 67 -2.18 -16.46 1.82
C ASP A 67 -0.80 -16.62 1.16
N THR A 68 -0.67 -16.29 -0.12
CA THR A 68 0.59 -16.42 -0.86
C THR A 68 1.46 -15.17 -0.67
N PRO A 69 2.75 -15.32 -0.35
CA PRO A 69 3.66 -14.19 -0.27
C PRO A 69 3.82 -13.51 -1.63
N LEU A 70 3.79 -12.18 -1.66
CA LEU A 70 4.15 -11.44 -2.87
C LEU A 70 5.63 -11.67 -3.21
N LEU A 71 5.85 -12.08 -4.45
CA LEU A 71 7.18 -12.32 -5.02
C LEU A 71 7.59 -11.15 -5.92
N SER A 72 8.88 -11.01 -6.18
CA SER A 72 9.40 -9.94 -7.03
C SER A 72 8.81 -9.95 -8.45
N ARG A 73 8.41 -11.11 -8.99
CA ARG A 73 7.69 -11.17 -10.30
C ARG A 73 6.37 -10.39 -10.31
N HIS A 74 5.73 -10.27 -9.15
CA HIS A 74 4.43 -9.63 -9.01
C HIS A 74 4.55 -8.13 -8.75
N PHE A 75 5.77 -7.64 -8.43
CA PHE A 75 5.99 -6.24 -8.11
C PHE A 75 5.55 -5.28 -9.21
N PRO A 76 5.90 -5.48 -10.51
CA PRO A 76 5.48 -4.54 -11.55
C PRO A 76 3.95 -4.46 -11.68
N ALA A 77 3.26 -5.61 -11.57
CA ALA A 77 1.80 -5.65 -11.60
C ALA A 77 1.18 -5.00 -10.37
N ALA A 78 1.76 -5.21 -9.19
CA ALA A 78 1.33 -4.64 -7.91
C ALA A 78 1.48 -3.11 -7.91
N GLU A 79 2.64 -2.63 -8.36
CA GLU A 79 2.93 -1.20 -8.48
C GLU A 79 1.95 -0.52 -9.43
N GLN A 80 1.69 -1.12 -10.60
CA GLN A 80 0.71 -0.61 -11.56
C GLN A 80 -0.71 -0.58 -10.97
N ASN A 81 -1.13 -1.65 -10.29
CA ASN A 81 -2.45 -1.71 -9.67
C ASN A 81 -2.63 -0.60 -8.61
N LEU A 82 -1.63 -0.40 -7.74
CA LEU A 82 -1.66 0.66 -6.73
C LEU A 82 -1.62 2.05 -7.36
N THR A 83 -0.81 2.26 -8.39
CA THR A 83 -0.72 3.54 -9.11
C THR A 83 -2.05 3.89 -9.79
N GLN A 84 -2.70 2.91 -10.42
CA GLN A 84 -4.01 3.07 -11.01
C GLN A 84 -5.07 3.44 -9.96
N ARG A 85 -5.10 2.70 -8.83
CA ARG A 85 -5.99 3.03 -7.70
C ARG A 85 -5.74 4.42 -7.16
N LEU A 86 -4.47 4.84 -7.08
CA LEU A 86 -4.10 6.18 -6.61
C LEU A 86 -4.62 7.26 -7.54
N SER A 87 -4.49 7.08 -8.86
CA SER A 87 -5.05 8.01 -9.85
C SER A 87 -6.57 8.14 -9.72
N VAL A 88 -7.28 7.02 -9.61
CA VAL A 88 -8.74 7.01 -9.42
C VAL A 88 -9.14 7.69 -8.10
N ALA A 89 -8.43 7.40 -7.00
CA ALA A 89 -8.69 8.03 -5.70
C ALA A 89 -8.49 9.55 -5.74
N GLN A 90 -7.42 10.02 -6.38
CA GLN A 90 -7.16 11.45 -6.58
C GLN A 90 -8.28 12.11 -7.38
N GLN A 91 -8.70 11.49 -8.48
CA GLN A 91 -9.78 12.00 -9.32
C GLN A 91 -11.10 12.09 -8.53
N ASN A 92 -11.44 11.04 -7.77
CA ASN A 92 -12.68 11.01 -6.97
C ASN A 92 -12.66 12.07 -5.87
N HIS A 93 -11.53 12.22 -5.18
CA HIS A 93 -11.35 13.25 -4.16
C HIS A 93 -11.52 14.66 -4.75
N ALA A 94 -10.84 14.96 -5.87
CA ALA A 94 -10.96 16.24 -6.55
C ALA A 94 -12.40 16.53 -7.01
N ASN A 95 -13.09 15.53 -7.58
CA ASN A 95 -14.48 15.66 -8.01
C ASN A 95 -15.41 15.99 -6.83
N ARG A 96 -15.26 15.26 -5.71
CA ARG A 96 -16.01 15.54 -4.48
C ARG A 96 -15.73 16.95 -3.94
N GLN A 97 -14.48 17.40 -3.98
CA GLN A 97 -14.13 18.76 -3.56
C GLN A 97 -14.81 19.82 -4.43
N VAL A 98 -14.85 19.65 -5.75
CA VAL A 98 -15.54 20.59 -6.66
C VAL A 98 -17.04 20.61 -6.37
N LEU A 99 -17.67 19.44 -6.20
CA LEU A 99 -19.09 19.35 -5.87
C LEU A 99 -19.41 20.02 -4.52
N SER A 100 -18.58 19.84 -3.50
CA SER A 100 -18.74 20.52 -2.21
C SER A 100 -18.68 22.03 -2.37
N GLN A 101 -17.69 22.57 -3.09
CA GLN A 101 -17.57 24.00 -3.34
C GLN A 101 -18.78 24.59 -4.05
N LEU A 102 -19.29 23.90 -5.08
CA LEU A 102 -20.50 24.34 -5.79
C LEU A 102 -21.73 24.30 -4.87
N THR A 103 -21.86 23.26 -4.06
CA THR A 103 -22.95 23.13 -3.08
C THR A 103 -22.89 24.22 -2.02
N GLU A 104 -21.70 24.56 -1.53
CA GLU A 104 -21.47 25.64 -0.58
C GLU A 104 -21.82 27.01 -1.18
N LEU A 105 -21.41 27.28 -2.42
CA LEU A 105 -21.75 28.52 -3.13
C LEU A 105 -23.25 28.66 -3.36
N LEU A 106 -23.92 27.58 -3.78
CA LEU A 106 -25.39 27.55 -3.91
C LEU A 106 -26.05 27.80 -2.54
N SER A 107 -25.58 27.12 -1.49
CA SER A 107 -26.12 27.29 -0.13
C SER A 107 -25.88 28.70 0.43
N GLN A 108 -24.79 29.38 0.05
CA GLN A 108 -24.53 30.77 0.41
C GLN A 108 -25.43 31.76 -0.33
N GLY A 109 -25.75 31.49 -1.61
CA GLY A 109 -26.71 32.28 -2.39
C GLY A 109 -28.11 32.23 -1.79
N GLU A 110 -28.56 31.06 -1.34
CA GLU A 110 -29.89 30.86 -0.73
C GLU A 110 -30.00 31.43 0.69
N GLN A 111 -28.87 31.65 1.38
CA GLN A 111 -28.79 32.25 2.72
C GLN A 111 -28.61 33.77 2.69
N SER A 112 -28.93 34.43 1.58
CA SER A 112 -29.06 35.89 1.53
C SER A 112 -30.53 36.28 1.80
N PRO A 113 -31.02 36.31 3.06
CA PRO A 113 -32.31 36.91 3.33
C PRO A 113 -32.17 38.40 3.03
N GLY A 114 -33.11 38.92 2.26
CA GLY A 114 -33.21 40.35 1.97
C GLY A 114 -33.01 41.17 3.24
N ARG A 115 -31.86 41.84 3.33
CA ARG A 115 -31.66 42.97 4.22
C ARG A 115 -32.38 44.14 3.56
N GLN A 116 -33.60 44.34 4.06
CA GLN A 116 -34.38 45.57 4.05
C GLN A 116 -33.52 46.80 4.36
#